data_AF-A0A7M4CG93-F1
#
_entry.id   AF-A0A7M4CG93-F1
#
_cell.length_a   1.000
_cell.length_b   1.000
_cell.length_c   1.000
_cell.angle_alpha   90.00
_cell.angle_beta   90.00
_cell.angle_gamma   90.00
#
_symmetry.space_group_name_H-M   'P 1'
#
loop_
_entity.id
_entity.type
_entity.pdbx_description
1 polymer ?
#
loop_
_entity_poly.entity_id
_entity_poly.type
_entity_poly.pdbx_seq_one_letter_code
_entity_poly.pdbx_strand_id
1 'polypeptide(L)' 'MPQLAPGPWFFILLSSWMILLLFATSKTSKFIFLNDPSNLTFKNTNTPWSWPWL' A
#
# COMPACT_ATOMS: atom_id res chain seq x y z
N MET A 1 -11.87 -38.51 14.51
CA MET A 1 -10.83 -37.46 14.37
C MET A 1 -11.37 -36.17 14.99
N PRO A 2 -10.61 -35.44 15.82
CA PRO A 2 -11.11 -34.26 16.55
C PRO A 2 -11.51 -33.09 15.62
N GLN A 3 -10.98 -33.06 14.39
CA GLN A 3 -11.38 -32.10 13.34
C GLN A 3 -12.75 -32.39 12.71
N LEU A 4 -13.41 -33.51 13.02
CA LEU A 4 -14.78 -33.80 12.54
C LEU A 4 -15.85 -33.37 13.55
N ALA A 5 -15.46 -32.77 14.68
CA ALA A 5 -16.42 -32.23 15.64
C ALA A 5 -17.22 -31.07 14.98
N PRO A 6 -18.55 -31.16 14.87
CA PRO A 6 -19.36 -30.21 14.10
C PRO A 6 -19.52 -28.83 14.76
N GLY A 7 -19.13 -28.67 16.03
CA GLY A 7 -19.11 -27.37 16.72
C GLY A 7 -17.71 -27.00 17.18
N PRO A 8 -17.28 -25.72 17.14
CA PRO A 8 -17.95 -24.52 16.65
C PRO A 8 -17.26 -23.93 15.39
N TRP A 9 -17.39 -24.59 14.24
CA TRP A 9 -16.75 -24.17 12.97
C TRP A 9 -17.06 -22.73 12.58
N PHE A 10 -18.31 -22.29 12.74
CA PHE A 10 -18.72 -20.92 12.44
C PHE A 10 -17.98 -19.90 13.31
N PHE A 11 -17.79 -20.19 14.60
CA PHE A 11 -17.05 -19.30 15.51
C PHE A 11 -15.56 -19.23 15.16
N ILE A 12 -14.95 -20.37 14.80
CA ILE A 12 -13.55 -20.43 14.37
C ILE A 12 -13.37 -19.62 13.08
N LEU A 13 -14.28 -19.77 12.11
CA LEU A 13 -14.28 -19.01 10.87
C LEU A 13 -14.41 -17.51 11.18
N LEU A 14 -15.41 -17.11 11.96
CA LEU A 14 -15.65 -15.70 12.27
C LEU A 14 -14.45 -15.06 12.99
N SER A 15 -13.89 -15.75 13.98
CA SER A 15 -12.70 -15.30 14.72
C SER A 15 -11.49 -15.16 13.79
N SER A 16 -11.24 -16.15 12.93
CA SER A 16 -10.15 -16.11 11.96
C SER A 16 -10.28 -14.94 10.99
N TRP A 17 -11.48 -14.72 10.44
CA TRP A 17 -11.75 -13.59 9.53
C TRP A 17 -11.59 -12.24 10.21
N MET A 18 -12.07 -12.09 11.46
CA MET A 18 -11.89 -10.86 12.22
C MET A 18 -10.41 -10.53 12.45
N ILE A 19 -9.61 -11.52 12.83
CA ILE A 19 -8.16 -11.36 13.00
C ILE A 19 -7.52 -10.95 11.67
N LEU A 20 -7.82 -11.67 10.58
CA LEU A 20 -7.24 -11.35 9.27
C LEU A 20 -7.58 -9.93 8.80
N LEU A 21 -8.82 -9.47 8.97
CA LEU A 21 -9.23 -8.11 8.58
C LEU A 21 -8.55 -7.03 9.43
N LEU A 22 -8.44 -7.23 10.74
CA LEU A 22 -7.76 -6.30 11.64
C LEU A 22 -6.27 -6.16 11.30
N PHE A 23 -5.60 -7.28 11.00
CA PHE A 23 -4.18 -7.26 10.62
C PHE A 23 -3.97 -6.72 9.20
N ALA A 24 -4.84 -7.06 8.25
CA ALA A 24 -4.75 -6.61 6.87
C ALA A 24 -4.87 -5.08 6.77
N THR A 25 -5.87 -4.48 7.41
CA THR A 25 -6.09 -3.02 7.38
C THR A 25 -4.89 -2.23 7.93
N SER A 26 -4.29 -2.69 9.03
CA SER A 26 -3.09 -2.07 9.62
C SER A 26 -1.88 -2.12 8.67
N LYS A 27 -1.73 -3.20 7.90
CA LYS A 27 -0.63 -3.37 6.94
C LYS A 27 -0.86 -2.60 5.64
N THR A 28 -2.06 -2.60 5.09
CA THR A 28 -2.36 -1.93 3.82
C THR A 28 -2.48 -0.42 3.96
N SER A 29 -2.85 0.11 5.13
CA SER A 29 -2.96 1.57 5.33
C SER A 29 -1.63 2.32 5.20
N LYS A 30 -0.48 1.64 5.32
CA LYS A 30 0.86 2.25 5.16
C LYS A 30 1.38 2.11 3.72
N PHE A 31 0.53 1.79 2.76
CA PHE A 31 0.94 1.66 1.37
C PHE A 31 1.29 3.04 0.79
N ILE A 32 2.56 3.23 0.42
CA ILE A 32 3.03 4.41 -0.29
C ILE A 32 2.89 4.12 -1.78
N PHE A 33 2.05 4.89 -2.47
CA PHE A 33 1.97 4.84 -3.92
C PHE A 33 3.23 5.49 -4.51
N LEU A 34 4.14 4.68 -5.04
CA LEU A 34 5.40 5.15 -5.66
C LEU A 34 5.21 5.84 -7.01
N ASN A 35 4.01 5.74 -7.58
CA ASN A 35 3.64 6.37 -8.84
C ASN A 35 2.54 7.40 -8.59
N ASP A 36 2.82 8.38 -7.74
CA ASP A 36 2.11 9.64 -7.87
C ASP A 36 2.70 10.29 -9.12
N PRO A 37 1.94 10.50 -10.21
CA PRO A 37 2.32 11.50 -11.18
C PRO A 37 2.18 12.84 -10.45
N SER A 38 3.14 13.13 -9.57
CA SER A 38 3.43 14.49 -9.16
C SER A 38 3.44 15.26 -10.46
N ASN A 39 2.53 16.23 -10.58
CA ASN A 39 2.53 17.14 -11.70
C ASN A 39 3.92 17.77 -11.66
N LEU A 40 4.85 17.18 -12.41
CA LEU A 40 6.17 17.70 -12.63
C LEU A 40 5.88 18.98 -13.39
N THR A 41 5.66 20.07 -12.65
CA THR A 41 5.90 21.40 -13.13
C THR A 41 7.40 21.49 -13.28
N PHE A 42 7.93 20.76 -14.27
CA PHE A 42 9.19 21.07 -14.91
C PHE A 42 8.94 22.43 -15.54
N LYS A 43 9.07 23.47 -14.72
CA LYS A 43 9.28 24.81 -15.22
C LYS A 43 10.65 24.71 -15.84
N ASN A 44 10.66 24.38 -17.13
CA ASN A 44 11.85 24.24 -17.93
C ASN A 44 12.52 25.62 -17.96
N THR A 45 13.30 25.93 -16.93
CA THR A 45 14.23 27.04 -16.94
C THR A 45 15.35 26.59 -17.84
N ASN A 46 15.09 26.65 -19.14
CA ASN A 46 16.11 26.65 -20.17
C ASN A 46 16.96 27.90 -19.94
N THR A 47 17.90 27.83 -18.99
CA THR A 47 19.03 28.74 -18.95
C THR A 47 19.98 28.28 -20.05
N PRO A 48 20.11 28.99 -21.17
CA PRO A 48 21.12 28.64 -22.15
C PRO A 48 22.49 28.73 -21.48
N TRP A 49 23.30 27.68 -21.62
CA TRP A 49 24.68 27.66 -21.13
C TRP A 49 25.45 28.78 -21.84
N SER A 50 25.75 29.86 -21.13
CA SER A 50 26.63 30.92 -21.63
C SER A 50 28.05 30.38 -21.63
N TRP A 51 28.56 29.98 -22.81
CA TRP A 51 29.98 29.68 -22.98
C TRP A 51 30.82 30.87 -22.49
N PRO A 52 31.92 30.67 -21.73
CA PRO A 52 32.63 31.73 -21.03
C PRO A 52 33.67 32.43 -21.91
N TRP A 53 33.47 32.48 -23.23
CA TRP A 53 34.42 33.09 -24.17
C TRP A 53 33.84 34.30 -24.94
N LEU A 54 32.86 34.99 -24.35
CA LEU A 54 32.43 36.32 -24.79
C LEU A 54 33.00 37.39 -23.85
#